data_AF-A0A7S0VKY7-F1
#
_entry.id   AF-A0A7S0VKY7-F1
#
_cell.length_a   1.000
_cell.length_b   1.000
_cell.length_c   1.000
_cell.angle_alpha   90.00
_cell.angle_beta   90.00
_cell.angle_gamma   90.00
#
_symmetry.space_group_name_H-M   'P 1'
#
loop_
_entity.id
_entity.type
_entity.pdbx_description
1 polymer ?
#
loop_
_entity_poly.entity_id
_entity_poly.type
_entity_poly.pdbx_seq_one_letter_code
_entity_poly.pdbx_strand_id
1 'polypeptide(L)'
;CSSLFWSSRFPRQRPDGRRSTRRFGTVPRAAGLPGMSSLEAAIRHNGPEEGRVLHTVDDFSPQGICKTLKSFATLGIPPGDTLIERLTSRATLTVRDFTPQQVTDVLTSFALLDTKPGKRLGETLLHRFMETAQHFNETNLADIMWCVTRLGLRKEEQFLKMFEKRAIRVVDRFAPRDLSVLLWSLSKSHVSFKNELVKALVDQCLAKCDQFTPHELADVAWSLASLEHLPSANRGLFLEAVDLSLPKMSVSDLINTAWAVGVLRLQPVPSSFMRSFKKASQQVETLTIQQLSVFLLSFMHLSLQPGEAVSSTLVRRVHAMREELSSQQLFDGIEAISTFDHCPPTKTIYDLCQTLIDKTGPCASREFVQLARSMANMSLAPLPEAVRGYFVRMTKLNLCRFNQDQANTVKWAAAKLQVKLPESTAGQLQEAGARPRLKA
;
A
#
# COMPACT_ATOMS: atom_id res chain seq x y z
N CYS A 1 11.95 -9.36 17.14
CA CYS A 1 10.53 -9.57 16.81
C CYS A 1 9.94 -8.23 16.38
N SER A 2 9.00 -8.24 15.44
CA SER A 2 8.39 -7.06 14.77
C SER A 2 9.24 -6.41 13.68
N SER A 3 9.15 -6.97 12.47
CA SER A 3 9.45 -6.26 11.23
C SER A 3 8.32 -6.58 10.25
N LEU A 4 7.14 -6.01 10.47
CA LEU A 4 6.03 -6.00 9.51
C LEU A 4 6.29 -4.93 8.43
N PHE A 5 7.42 -5.05 7.73
CA PHE A 5 7.67 -4.19 6.57
C PHE A 5 7.00 -4.83 5.35
N TRP A 6 5.83 -4.27 5.01
CA TRP A 6 5.07 -4.57 3.80
C TRP A 6 5.97 -4.41 2.58
N SER A 7 5.92 -5.35 1.63
CA SER A 7 6.59 -5.22 0.34
C SER A 7 5.57 -5.15 -0.77
N SER A 8 5.16 -3.94 -1.16
CA SER A 8 4.50 -3.75 -2.46
C SER A 8 5.59 -3.63 -3.53
N ARG A 9 6.01 -4.75 -4.12
CA ARG A 9 6.77 -4.71 -5.38
C ARG A 9 5.89 -4.06 -6.45
N PHE A 10 6.32 -2.90 -6.97
CA PHE A 10 5.78 -2.36 -8.21
C PHE A 10 5.88 -3.43 -9.31
N PRO A 11 4.82 -3.70 -10.10
CA PRO A 11 4.92 -4.65 -11.20
C PRO A 11 6.01 -4.18 -12.17
N ARG A 12 6.92 -5.09 -12.53
CA ARG A 12 7.75 -4.90 -13.72
C ARG A 12 6.82 -4.83 -14.93
N GLN A 13 7.07 -3.88 -15.82
CA GLN A 13 6.37 -3.76 -17.10
C GLN A 13 6.38 -5.13 -17.81
N ARG A 14 5.20 -5.61 -18.20
CA ARG A 14 5.11 -6.68 -19.21
C ARG A 14 5.41 -6.05 -20.58
N PRO A 15 6.02 -6.78 -21.54
CA PRO A 15 6.41 -6.23 -22.84
C PRO A 15 5.25 -5.94 -23.79
N ASP A 16 4.00 -6.02 -23.33
CA ASP A 16 2.82 -5.94 -24.17
C ASP A 16 2.02 -4.68 -23.83
N GLY A 17 1.82 -3.81 -24.82
CA GLY A 17 1.47 -2.39 -24.71
C GLY A 17 0.06 -2.05 -24.20
N ARG A 18 -0.54 -2.86 -23.32
CA ARG A 18 -1.83 -2.58 -22.69
C ARG A 18 -1.63 -2.02 -21.28
N ARG A 19 -1.82 -0.69 -21.14
CA ARG A 19 -1.77 0.03 -19.85
C ARG A 19 -2.93 -0.45 -18.95
N SER A 20 -2.60 -1.05 -17.81
CA SER A 20 -3.55 -1.40 -16.75
C SER A 20 -3.94 -0.13 -15.98
N THR A 21 -5.21 0.27 -16.02
CA THR A 21 -5.75 1.43 -15.29
C THR A 21 -5.92 1.11 -13.80
N ARG A 22 -4.84 1.21 -13.02
CA ARG A 22 -4.87 1.07 -11.56
C ARG A 22 -5.25 2.40 -10.91
N ARG A 23 -6.51 2.54 -10.48
CA ARG A 23 -6.91 3.62 -9.55
C ARG A 23 -6.55 3.20 -8.14
N PHE A 24 -5.50 3.80 -7.58
CA PHE A 24 -5.16 3.71 -6.16
C PHE A 24 -5.44 5.02 -5.44
N GLY A 25 -6.14 4.91 -4.29
CA GLY A 25 -6.28 5.90 -3.22
C GLY A 25 -6.42 7.36 -3.66
N THR A 26 -7.66 7.83 -3.74
CA THR A 26 -8.04 9.19 -4.12
C THR A 26 -8.02 10.15 -2.93
N VAL A 27 -7.27 11.25 -3.03
CA VAL A 27 -7.60 12.54 -2.38
C VAL A 27 -8.72 13.21 -3.21
N PRO A 28 -9.61 14.07 -2.64
CA PRO A 28 -10.95 14.33 -3.19
C PRO A 28 -11.01 14.90 -4.62
N ARG A 29 -12.01 14.38 -5.35
CA ARG A 29 -12.48 14.71 -6.70
C ARG A 29 -12.39 16.18 -7.13
N ALA A 30 -11.89 16.40 -8.34
CA ALA A 30 -12.68 17.12 -9.34
C ALA A 30 -13.74 16.16 -9.93
N ALA A 31 -14.97 16.65 -10.12
CA ALA A 31 -16.14 15.87 -10.50
C ALA A 31 -16.05 15.24 -11.91
N GLY A 32 -16.65 14.05 -12.07
CA GLY A 32 -17.03 13.47 -13.37
C GLY A 32 -15.90 12.97 -14.27
N LEU A 33 -15.58 11.67 -14.23
CA LEU A 33 -14.80 11.00 -15.28
C LEU A 33 -15.74 10.12 -16.12
N PRO A 34 -15.81 10.31 -17.44
CA PRO A 34 -16.64 9.49 -18.33
C PRO A 34 -15.96 8.13 -18.65
N GLY A 35 -16.75 7.14 -19.09
CA GLY A 35 -16.32 5.74 -19.30
C GLY A 35 -15.29 5.54 -20.43
N MET A 36 -14.59 4.40 -20.48
CA MET A 36 -13.46 4.14 -21.42
C MET A 36 -13.72 4.49 -22.90
N SER A 37 -14.96 4.37 -23.40
CA SER A 37 -15.34 4.77 -24.77
C SER A 37 -15.21 6.28 -25.04
N SER A 38 -15.39 7.11 -24.01
CA SER A 38 -15.22 8.56 -24.08
C SER A 38 -13.76 9.00 -23.98
N LEU A 39 -12.90 8.19 -23.35
CA LEU A 39 -11.45 8.44 -23.25
C LEU A 39 -10.79 8.24 -24.62
N GLU A 40 -11.16 7.18 -25.35
CA GLU A 40 -10.70 6.93 -26.72
C GLU A 40 -11.27 7.94 -27.74
N ALA A 41 -12.43 8.54 -27.45
CA ALA A 41 -12.99 9.63 -28.24
C ALA A 41 -12.25 10.95 -27.98
N ALA A 42 -11.91 11.26 -26.72
CA ALA A 42 -11.12 12.45 -26.35
C ALA A 42 -9.69 12.40 -26.92
N ILE A 43 -9.05 11.23 -26.90
CA ILE A 43 -7.72 11.02 -27.52
C ILE A 43 -7.78 11.26 -29.04
N ARG A 44 -8.84 10.82 -29.73
CA ARG A 44 -9.02 11.07 -31.17
C ARG A 44 -9.34 12.53 -31.51
N HIS A 45 -10.01 13.25 -30.62
CA HIS A 45 -10.39 14.65 -30.84
C HIS A 45 -9.26 15.67 -30.57
N ASN A 46 -8.25 15.32 -29.76
CA ASN A 46 -7.19 16.26 -29.34
C ASN A 46 -5.98 16.37 -30.28
N GLY A 47 -5.87 15.52 -31.31
CA GLY A 47 -4.77 15.54 -32.29
C GLY A 47 -4.41 16.94 -32.85
N PRO A 48 -5.38 17.81 -33.23
CA PRO A 48 -5.07 19.15 -33.74
C PRO A 48 -4.58 20.14 -32.66
N GLU A 49 -5.04 20.02 -31.40
CA GLU A 49 -4.57 20.90 -30.31
C GLU A 49 -3.21 20.46 -29.76
N GLU A 50 -2.98 19.15 -29.62
CA GLU A 50 -1.66 18.60 -29.27
C GLU A 50 -0.61 18.92 -30.34
N GLY A 51 -0.99 18.85 -31.63
CA GLY A 51 -0.12 19.26 -32.75
C GLY A 51 0.37 20.71 -32.63
N ARG A 52 -0.51 21.64 -32.23
CA ARG A 52 -0.13 23.06 -32.04
C ARG A 52 0.80 23.26 -30.84
N VAL A 53 0.57 22.53 -29.76
CA VAL A 53 1.46 22.54 -28.59
C VAL A 53 2.85 22.00 -28.97
N LEU A 54 2.91 20.88 -29.71
CA LEU A 54 4.17 20.27 -30.15
C LEU A 54 5.10 21.22 -30.90
N HIS A 55 4.56 22.12 -31.73
CA HIS A 55 5.35 23.10 -32.48
C HIS A 55 5.91 24.24 -31.62
N THR A 56 5.45 24.41 -30.39
CA THR A 56 5.83 25.55 -29.51
C THR A 56 6.47 25.12 -28.19
N VAL A 57 6.49 23.81 -27.88
CA VAL A 57 7.04 23.26 -26.62
C VAL A 57 8.49 23.67 -26.38
N ASP A 58 9.30 23.82 -27.42
CA ASP A 58 10.71 24.19 -27.27
C ASP A 58 10.89 25.61 -26.72
N ASP A 59 9.89 26.48 -26.89
CA ASP A 59 9.88 27.86 -26.39
C ASP A 59 9.20 27.99 -25.03
N PHE A 60 8.69 26.89 -24.46
CA PHE A 60 7.98 26.96 -23.20
C PHE A 60 8.89 27.43 -22.06
N SER A 61 8.35 28.35 -21.26
CA SER A 61 8.88 28.70 -19.94
C SER A 61 8.57 27.59 -18.93
N PRO A 62 9.24 27.55 -17.77
CA PRO A 62 8.88 26.67 -16.65
C PRO A 62 7.38 26.67 -16.33
N GLN A 63 6.76 27.86 -16.35
CA GLN A 63 5.34 28.02 -16.09
C GLN A 63 4.48 27.39 -17.19
N GLY A 64 4.87 27.55 -18.46
CA GLY A 64 4.18 26.92 -19.60
C GLY A 64 4.16 25.40 -19.48
N ILE A 65 5.32 24.80 -19.17
CA ILE A 65 5.46 23.35 -18.95
C ILE A 65 4.54 22.88 -17.83
N CYS A 66 4.60 23.54 -16.66
CA CYS A 66 3.78 23.17 -15.50
C CYS A 66 2.29 23.26 -15.80
N LYS A 67 1.84 24.36 -16.43
CA LYS A 67 0.43 24.55 -16.79
C LYS A 67 -0.05 23.48 -17.76
N THR A 68 0.71 23.18 -18.81
CA THR A 68 0.35 22.15 -19.78
C THR A 68 0.22 20.78 -19.10
N LEU A 69 1.24 20.34 -18.35
CA LEU A 69 1.19 19.06 -17.65
C LEU A 69 0.04 18.99 -16.64
N LYS A 70 -0.21 20.07 -15.89
CA LYS A 70 -1.29 20.15 -14.91
C LYS A 70 -2.67 20.12 -15.57
N SER A 71 -2.83 20.73 -16.74
CA SER A 71 -4.07 20.64 -17.51
C SER A 71 -4.37 19.21 -17.92
N PHE A 72 -3.40 18.49 -18.51
CA PHE A 72 -3.56 17.08 -18.86
C PHE A 72 -3.89 16.21 -17.63
N ALA A 73 -3.16 16.42 -16.53
CA ALA A 73 -3.39 15.72 -15.27
C ALA A 73 -4.80 15.98 -14.70
N THR A 74 -5.28 17.22 -14.77
CA THR A 74 -6.62 17.61 -14.28
C THR A 74 -7.72 17.02 -15.14
N LEU A 75 -7.52 16.97 -16.46
CA LEU A 75 -8.45 16.35 -17.41
C LEU A 75 -8.42 14.82 -17.34
N GLY A 76 -7.41 14.23 -16.70
CA GLY A 76 -7.22 12.77 -16.66
C GLY A 76 -6.87 12.17 -18.03
N ILE A 77 -6.35 12.99 -18.94
CA ILE A 77 -5.97 12.59 -20.30
C ILE A 77 -4.44 12.53 -20.35
N PRO A 78 -3.83 11.37 -20.61
CA PRO A 78 -2.39 11.28 -20.77
C PRO A 78 -1.97 11.99 -22.08
N PRO A 79 -0.93 12.85 -22.06
CA PRO A 79 -0.38 13.41 -23.30
C PRO A 79 0.13 12.30 -24.22
N GLY A 80 0.06 12.50 -25.53
CA GLY A 80 0.72 11.62 -26.50
C GLY A 80 2.22 11.42 -26.22
N ASP A 81 2.76 10.26 -26.58
CA ASP A 81 4.14 9.85 -26.22
C ASP A 81 5.20 10.86 -26.70
N THR A 82 5.04 11.45 -27.89
CA THR A 82 5.91 12.51 -28.40
C THR A 82 5.82 13.79 -27.58
N LEU A 83 4.62 14.19 -27.17
CA LEU A 83 4.42 15.43 -26.41
C LEU A 83 5.01 15.31 -25.01
N ILE A 84 4.80 14.18 -24.33
CA ILE A 84 5.39 13.96 -23.00
C ILE A 84 6.91 13.90 -23.06
N GLU A 85 7.50 13.32 -24.11
CA GLU A 85 8.95 13.29 -24.31
C GLU A 85 9.53 14.71 -24.52
N ARG A 86 8.88 15.54 -25.34
CA ARG A 86 9.29 16.92 -25.59
C ARG A 86 9.15 17.79 -24.34
N LEU A 87 8.03 17.69 -23.64
CA LEU A 87 7.82 18.38 -22.35
C LEU A 87 8.85 17.95 -21.31
N THR A 88 9.16 16.65 -21.23
CA THR A 88 10.17 16.11 -20.31
C THR A 88 11.57 16.63 -20.63
N SER A 89 11.93 16.65 -21.93
CA SER A 89 13.21 17.17 -22.41
C SER A 89 13.35 18.66 -22.12
N ARG A 90 12.32 19.45 -22.43
CA ARG A 90 12.31 20.89 -22.15
C ARG A 90 12.34 21.18 -20.65
N ALA A 91 11.59 20.43 -19.84
CA ALA A 91 11.62 20.54 -18.38
C ALA A 91 13.03 20.26 -17.84
N THR A 92 13.70 19.25 -18.37
CA THR A 92 15.08 18.90 -17.96
C THR A 92 16.06 20.02 -18.27
N LEU A 93 15.91 20.71 -19.40
CA LEU A 93 16.79 21.82 -19.79
C LEU A 93 16.55 23.10 -18.97
N THR A 94 15.30 23.34 -18.55
CA THR A 94 14.88 24.60 -17.89
C THR A 94 14.68 24.48 -16.38
N VAL A 95 14.91 23.30 -15.81
CA VAL A 95 14.71 22.98 -14.38
C VAL A 95 15.41 23.93 -13.41
N ARG A 96 16.53 24.54 -13.81
CA ARG A 96 17.28 25.51 -12.99
C ARG A 96 16.49 26.79 -12.71
N ASP A 97 15.51 27.09 -13.55
CA ASP A 97 14.66 28.27 -13.41
C ASP A 97 13.35 27.96 -12.67
N PHE A 98 13.15 26.71 -12.25
CA PHE A 98 11.91 26.29 -11.60
C PHE A 98 11.87 26.82 -10.16
N THR A 99 10.71 27.33 -9.78
CA THR A 99 10.37 27.61 -8.38
C THR A 99 10.02 26.33 -7.62
N PRO A 100 10.04 26.33 -6.27
CA PRO A 100 9.59 25.20 -5.47
C PRO A 100 8.19 24.68 -5.84
N GLN A 101 7.26 25.60 -6.09
CA GLN A 101 5.90 25.26 -6.53
C GLN A 101 5.91 24.57 -7.89
N GLN A 102 6.70 25.05 -8.84
CA GLN A 102 6.80 24.46 -10.19
C GLN A 102 7.42 23.05 -10.18
N VAL A 103 8.44 22.83 -9.35
CA VAL A 103 8.99 21.47 -9.12
C VAL A 103 7.88 20.53 -8.64
N THR A 104 7.09 20.99 -7.66
CA THR A 104 5.98 20.23 -7.09
C THR A 104 4.88 19.98 -8.12
N ASP A 105 4.49 20.98 -8.90
CA ASP A 105 3.44 20.89 -9.92
C ASP A 105 3.80 19.88 -11.01
N VAL A 106 5.06 19.86 -11.49
CA VAL A 106 5.50 18.87 -12.47
C VAL A 106 5.43 17.47 -11.89
N LEU A 107 6.01 17.24 -10.70
CA LEU A 107 5.98 15.92 -10.05
C LEU A 107 4.54 15.45 -9.78
N THR A 108 3.68 16.36 -9.33
CA THR A 108 2.25 16.07 -9.06
C THR A 108 1.51 15.71 -10.34
N SER A 109 1.78 16.43 -11.44
CA SER A 109 1.16 16.14 -12.73
C SER A 109 1.52 14.74 -13.22
N PHE A 110 2.80 14.35 -13.16
CA PHE A 110 3.23 13.00 -13.47
C PHE A 110 2.59 11.94 -12.55
N ALA A 111 2.51 12.23 -11.25
CA ALA A 111 1.91 11.32 -10.27
C ALA A 111 0.40 11.11 -10.48
N LEU A 112 -0.34 12.15 -10.89
CA LEU A 112 -1.76 12.10 -11.24
C LEU A 112 -2.00 11.37 -12.56
N LEU A 113 -1.12 11.54 -13.55
CA LEU A 113 -1.14 10.84 -14.83
C LEU A 113 -0.67 9.37 -14.77
N ASP A 114 -0.29 8.88 -13.58
CA ASP A 114 0.28 7.54 -13.36
C ASP A 114 1.44 7.22 -14.32
N THR A 115 2.25 8.24 -14.64
CA THR A 115 3.35 8.15 -15.61
C THR A 115 4.61 8.70 -14.96
N LYS A 116 5.75 8.04 -15.15
CA LYS A 116 7.02 8.49 -14.56
C LYS A 116 7.66 9.56 -15.46
N PRO A 117 8.29 10.60 -14.88
CA PRO A 117 9.01 11.63 -15.64
C PRO A 117 10.28 11.13 -16.37
N GLY A 118 10.57 9.83 -16.33
CA GLY A 118 11.87 9.29 -16.72
C GLY A 118 12.96 9.56 -15.67
N LYS A 119 14.05 8.79 -15.74
CA LYS A 119 15.13 8.83 -14.73
C LYS A 119 15.78 10.22 -14.65
N ARG A 120 16.14 10.80 -15.80
CA ARG A 120 16.88 12.07 -15.88
C ARG A 120 16.10 13.25 -15.31
N LEU A 121 14.85 13.47 -15.74
CA LEU A 121 14.03 14.57 -15.21
C LEU A 121 13.75 14.36 -13.72
N GLY A 122 13.42 13.12 -13.30
CA GLY A 122 13.19 12.79 -11.89
C GLY A 122 14.38 13.16 -11.01
N GLU A 123 15.59 12.71 -11.35
CA GLU A 123 16.83 13.04 -10.62
C GLU A 123 17.10 14.54 -10.61
N THR A 124 16.88 15.23 -11.73
CA THR A 124 17.15 16.67 -11.84
C THR A 124 16.15 17.52 -11.04
N LEU A 125 14.88 17.13 -10.98
CA LEU A 125 13.87 17.77 -10.12
C LEU A 125 14.19 17.58 -8.64
N LEU A 126 14.68 16.41 -8.23
CA LEU A 126 15.12 16.18 -6.85
C LEU A 126 16.39 16.96 -6.51
N HIS A 127 17.33 17.11 -7.45
CA HIS A 127 18.47 18.00 -7.27
C HIS A 127 18.03 19.45 -7.10
N ARG A 128 17.08 19.92 -7.92
CA ARG A 128 16.51 21.26 -7.78
C ARG A 128 15.82 21.48 -6.44
N PHE A 129 15.11 20.46 -5.93
CA PHE A 129 14.59 20.49 -4.57
C PHE A 129 15.72 20.69 -3.54
N MET A 130 16.83 19.94 -3.65
CA MET A 130 17.95 20.06 -2.70
C MET A 130 18.59 21.46 -2.71
N GLU A 131 18.74 22.09 -3.88
CA GLU A 131 19.25 23.47 -4.03
C GLU A 131 18.31 24.51 -3.40
N THR A 132 17.01 24.29 -3.45
CA THR A 132 15.99 25.29 -3.08
C THR A 132 15.15 24.91 -1.87
N ALA A 133 15.55 23.88 -1.12
CA ALA A 133 14.79 23.25 -0.04
C ALA A 133 14.26 24.25 1.01
N GLN A 134 15.02 25.30 1.32
CA GLN A 134 14.62 26.33 2.28
C GLN A 134 13.37 27.14 1.87
N HIS A 135 13.05 27.18 0.59
CA HIS A 135 11.92 27.93 0.03
C HIS A 135 10.66 27.07 -0.16
N PHE A 136 10.72 25.77 0.12
CA PHE A 136 9.54 24.89 0.09
C PHE A 136 8.67 25.13 1.31
N ASN A 137 7.39 25.44 1.11
CA ASN A 137 6.40 25.51 2.18
C ASN A 137 5.91 24.10 2.58
N GLU A 138 5.06 24.04 3.59
CA GLU A 138 4.55 22.82 4.22
C GLU A 138 3.78 21.95 3.21
N THR A 139 2.89 22.56 2.43
CA THR A 139 2.12 21.89 1.39
C THR A 139 3.02 21.30 0.30
N ASN A 140 4.02 22.06 -0.18
CA ASN A 140 4.96 21.58 -1.19
C ASN A 140 5.82 20.42 -0.67
N LEU A 141 6.19 20.42 0.62
CA LEU A 141 6.94 19.31 1.23
C LEU A 141 6.10 18.04 1.29
N ALA A 142 4.84 18.14 1.73
CA ALA A 142 3.93 17.01 1.76
C ALA A 142 3.71 16.44 0.34
N ASP A 143 3.41 17.31 -0.63
CA ASP A 143 3.14 16.91 -2.01
C ASP A 143 4.38 16.30 -2.69
N ILE A 144 5.58 16.85 -2.50
CA ILE A 144 6.81 16.24 -3.05
C ILE A 144 7.01 14.85 -2.48
N MET A 145 6.93 14.67 -1.15
CA MET A 145 7.14 13.34 -0.58
C MET A 145 6.11 12.34 -1.10
N TRP A 146 4.85 12.77 -1.23
CA TRP A 146 3.80 11.97 -1.86
C TRP A 146 4.14 11.58 -3.30
N CYS A 147 4.52 12.54 -4.14
CA CYS A 147 4.88 12.31 -5.53
C CYS A 147 6.05 11.34 -5.67
N VAL A 148 7.13 11.58 -4.95
CA VAL A 148 8.35 10.76 -5.00
C VAL A 148 8.05 9.33 -4.56
N THR A 149 7.12 9.15 -3.62
CA THR A 149 6.67 7.83 -3.13
C THR A 149 5.80 7.13 -4.15
N ARG A 150 4.76 7.81 -4.65
CA ARG A 150 3.82 7.28 -5.64
C ARG A 150 4.50 6.90 -6.96
N LEU A 151 5.40 7.76 -7.44
CA LEU A 151 6.17 7.53 -8.67
C LEU A 151 7.30 6.51 -8.48
N GLY A 152 7.63 6.13 -7.23
CA GLY A 152 8.75 5.27 -6.91
C GLY A 152 10.08 5.83 -7.43
N LEU A 153 10.30 7.14 -7.28
CA LEU A 153 11.56 7.78 -7.64
C LEU A 153 12.63 7.39 -6.63
N ARG A 154 13.88 7.23 -7.11
CA ARG A 154 15.01 6.90 -6.25
C ARG A 154 15.25 8.04 -5.26
N LYS A 155 15.16 7.73 -3.97
CA LYS A 155 15.42 8.68 -2.89
C LYS A 155 16.86 8.51 -2.44
N GLU A 156 17.74 9.38 -2.92
CA GLU A 156 19.13 9.39 -2.46
C GLU A 156 19.22 9.86 -0.99
N GLU A 157 20.24 9.40 -0.29
CA GLU A 157 20.42 9.74 1.14
C GLU A 157 20.49 11.26 1.37
N GLN A 158 21.08 12.00 0.44
CA GLN A 158 21.18 13.46 0.51
C GLN A 158 19.80 14.13 0.41
N PHE A 159 18.94 13.67 -0.50
CA PHE A 159 17.56 14.14 -0.62
C PHE A 159 16.80 13.90 0.68
N LEU A 160 16.90 12.69 1.24
CA LEU A 160 16.23 12.32 2.50
C LEU A 160 16.69 13.19 3.67
N LYS A 161 18.01 13.40 3.83
CA LYS A 161 18.57 14.27 4.87
C LYS A 161 18.11 15.72 4.74
N MET A 162 18.10 16.26 3.51
CA MET A 162 17.67 17.64 3.28
C MET A 162 16.17 17.80 3.51
N PHE A 163 15.37 16.84 3.03
CA PHE A 163 13.93 16.80 3.26
C PHE A 163 13.62 16.76 4.76
N GLU A 164 14.26 15.86 5.50
CA GLU A 164 14.08 15.70 6.94
C GLU A 164 14.41 17.00 7.68
N LYS A 165 15.58 17.58 7.41
CA LYS A 165 16.00 18.86 8.01
C LYS A 165 15.00 19.98 7.75
N ARG A 166 14.45 20.06 6.53
CA ARG A 166 13.46 21.09 6.18
C ARG A 166 12.12 20.82 6.86
N ALA A 167 11.62 19.59 6.81
CA ALA A 167 10.34 19.20 7.39
C ALA A 167 10.31 19.42 8.92
N ILE A 168 11.36 19.04 9.64
CA ILE A 168 11.48 19.27 11.10
C ILE A 168 11.39 20.77 11.43
N ARG A 169 12.03 21.64 10.63
CA ARG A 169 12.04 23.09 10.88
C ARG A 169 10.68 23.77 10.74
N VAL A 170 9.73 23.15 10.06
CA VAL A 170 8.39 23.72 9.83
C VAL A 170 7.28 22.78 10.31
N VAL A 171 7.63 21.79 11.13
CA VAL A 171 6.72 20.69 11.52
C VAL A 171 5.46 21.22 12.23
N ASP A 172 5.60 22.29 13.01
CA ASP A 172 4.54 22.99 13.74
C ASP A 172 3.54 23.73 12.83
N ARG A 173 3.98 24.11 11.62
CA ARG A 173 3.21 24.89 10.64
C ARG A 173 2.33 24.06 9.72
N PHE A 174 2.54 22.74 9.65
CA PHE A 174 1.76 21.89 8.75
C PHE A 174 0.27 21.93 9.12
N ALA A 175 -0.59 22.15 8.13
CA ALA A 175 -2.03 21.98 8.27
C ALA A 175 -2.38 20.48 8.37
N PRO A 176 -3.55 20.11 8.93
CA PRO A 176 -3.98 18.71 9.06
C PRO A 176 -3.86 17.91 7.75
N ARG A 177 -4.33 18.45 6.61
CA ARG A 177 -4.18 17.84 5.29
C ARG A 177 -2.73 17.48 4.95
N ASP A 178 -1.80 18.39 5.20
CA ASP A 178 -0.41 18.19 4.83
C ASP A 178 0.29 17.21 5.78
N LEU A 179 -0.10 17.20 7.07
CA LEU A 179 0.34 16.19 8.04
C LEU A 179 -0.10 14.77 7.65
N SER A 180 -1.37 14.59 7.29
CA SER A 180 -1.89 13.26 6.90
C SER A 180 -1.20 12.73 5.65
N VAL A 181 -1.08 13.57 4.60
CA VAL A 181 -0.40 13.21 3.34
C VAL A 181 1.08 12.90 3.59
N LEU A 182 1.77 13.71 4.38
CA LEU A 182 3.19 13.49 4.65
C LEU A 182 3.40 12.20 5.46
N LEU A 183 2.66 12.00 6.55
CA LEU A 183 2.76 10.80 7.37
C LEU A 183 2.44 9.53 6.57
N TRP A 184 1.40 9.57 5.73
CA TRP A 184 1.08 8.50 4.80
C TRP A 184 2.22 8.20 3.84
N SER A 185 2.80 9.24 3.24
CA SER A 185 3.88 9.10 2.28
C SER A 185 5.16 8.52 2.91
N LEU A 186 5.47 8.89 4.15
CA LEU A 186 6.58 8.32 4.89
C LEU A 186 6.33 6.85 5.24
N SER A 187 5.14 6.51 5.72
CA SER A 187 4.77 5.12 6.02
C SER A 187 4.82 4.21 4.78
N LYS A 188 4.47 4.75 3.60
CA LYS A 188 4.53 4.05 2.32
C LYS A 188 5.89 4.08 1.65
N SER A 189 6.84 4.90 2.09
CA SER A 189 8.14 5.05 1.41
C SER A 189 9.09 3.86 1.59
N HIS A 190 8.84 2.97 2.56
CA HIS A 190 9.74 1.85 2.91
C HIS A 190 11.19 2.29 3.22
N VAL A 191 11.40 3.58 3.45
CA VAL A 191 12.69 4.18 3.81
C VAL A 191 12.68 4.39 5.32
N SER A 192 13.74 3.97 5.98
CA SER A 192 13.97 4.30 7.39
C SER A 192 14.37 5.78 7.48
N PHE A 193 13.39 6.65 7.69
CA PHE A 193 13.64 8.00 8.19
C PHE A 193 14.08 7.90 9.65
N LYS A 194 14.85 8.86 10.15
CA LYS A 194 15.17 8.88 11.58
C LYS A 194 13.88 8.95 12.39
N ASN A 195 13.89 8.32 13.56
CA ASN A 195 12.78 8.31 14.50
C ASN A 195 12.33 9.74 14.90
N GLU A 196 13.18 10.75 14.76
CA GLU A 196 12.90 12.14 15.15
C GLU A 196 11.80 12.80 14.29
N LEU A 197 11.92 12.79 12.94
CA LEU A 197 10.89 13.38 12.08
C LEU A 197 9.55 12.66 12.23
N VAL A 198 9.56 11.32 12.25
CA VAL A 198 8.34 10.53 12.40
C VAL A 198 7.68 10.85 13.73
N LYS A 199 8.45 10.89 14.83
CA LYS A 199 7.94 11.27 16.15
C LYS A 199 7.32 12.67 16.14
N ALA A 200 8.04 13.67 15.60
CA ALA A 200 7.55 15.04 15.56
C ALA A 200 6.26 15.19 14.74
N LEU A 201 6.14 14.48 13.61
CA LEU A 201 4.92 14.46 12.81
C LEU A 201 3.77 13.77 13.54
N VAL A 202 4.04 12.65 14.22
CA VAL A 202 3.02 11.96 15.02
C VAL A 202 2.55 12.85 16.17
N ASP A 203 3.45 13.53 16.88
CA ASP A 203 3.08 14.48 17.93
C ASP A 203 2.18 15.61 17.39
N GLN A 204 2.49 16.14 16.20
CA GLN A 204 1.65 17.17 15.54
C GLN A 204 0.29 16.64 15.06
N CYS A 205 0.24 15.42 14.51
CA CYS A 205 -1.03 14.77 14.16
C CYS A 205 -1.90 14.58 15.41
N LEU A 206 -1.31 14.17 16.53
CA LEU A 206 -2.07 13.94 17.76
C LEU A 206 -2.54 15.25 18.40
N ALA A 207 -1.75 16.31 18.30
CA ALA A 207 -2.12 17.65 18.77
C ALA A 207 -3.27 18.29 17.96
N LYS A 208 -3.46 17.89 16.70
CA LYS A 208 -4.50 18.41 15.79
C LYS A 208 -5.57 17.37 15.46
N CYS A 209 -5.70 16.32 16.28
CA CYS A 209 -6.51 15.13 15.97
C CYS A 209 -8.01 15.45 15.72
N ASP A 210 -8.53 16.48 16.37
CA ASP A 210 -9.90 16.98 16.27
C ASP A 210 -10.16 17.87 15.03
N GLN A 211 -9.11 18.27 14.32
CA GLN A 211 -9.18 19.14 13.14
C GLN A 211 -9.18 18.37 11.81
N PHE A 212 -8.88 17.07 11.84
CA PHE A 212 -8.87 16.26 10.63
C PHE A 212 -10.28 16.02 10.09
N THR A 213 -10.39 16.03 8.77
CA THR A 213 -11.55 15.42 8.12
C THR A 213 -11.57 13.91 8.36
N PRO A 214 -12.73 13.23 8.23
CA PRO A 214 -12.82 11.78 8.40
C PRO A 214 -11.85 10.99 7.51
N HIS A 215 -11.61 11.48 6.29
CA HIS A 215 -10.68 10.87 5.35
C HIS A 215 -9.23 11.01 5.81
N GLU A 216 -8.81 12.23 6.17
CA GLU A 216 -7.44 12.47 6.63
C GLU A 216 -7.14 11.73 7.95
N LEU A 217 -8.13 11.61 8.84
CA LEU A 217 -7.99 10.84 10.07
C LEU A 217 -7.80 9.34 9.80
N ALA A 218 -8.49 8.79 8.79
CA ALA A 218 -8.29 7.41 8.36
C ALA A 218 -6.89 7.18 7.77
N ASP A 219 -6.35 8.15 7.03
CA ASP A 219 -4.97 8.11 6.52
C ASP A 219 -3.95 8.19 7.66
N VAL A 220 -4.18 9.05 8.67
CA VAL A 220 -3.35 9.09 9.89
C VAL A 220 -3.41 7.74 10.61
N ALA A 221 -4.60 7.18 10.83
CA ALA A 221 -4.76 5.86 11.47
C ALA A 221 -3.98 4.77 10.72
N TRP A 222 -4.16 4.70 9.40
CA TRP A 222 -3.43 3.77 8.54
C TRP A 222 -1.92 3.91 8.69
N SER A 223 -1.44 5.15 8.71
CA SER A 223 -0.01 5.47 8.78
C SER A 223 0.59 5.10 10.14
N LEU A 224 -0.08 5.44 11.23
CA LEU A 224 0.34 5.08 12.60
C LEU A 224 0.40 3.56 12.77
N ALA A 225 -0.60 2.84 12.25
CA ALA A 225 -0.62 1.38 12.25
C ALA A 225 0.51 0.78 11.39
N SER A 226 0.74 1.33 10.19
CA SER A 226 1.82 0.88 9.29
C SER A 226 3.21 1.14 9.88
N LEU A 227 3.36 2.19 10.68
CA LEU A 227 4.59 2.54 11.39
C LEU A 227 4.73 1.81 12.75
N GLU A 228 3.68 1.10 13.20
CA GLU A 228 3.56 0.53 14.54
C GLU A 228 3.88 1.56 15.66
N HIS A 229 3.52 2.82 15.44
CA HIS A 229 3.90 3.92 16.32
C HIS A 229 2.70 4.78 16.69
N LEU A 230 2.21 4.60 17.91
CA LEU A 230 1.23 5.47 18.55
C LEU A 230 1.61 5.59 20.05
N PRO A 231 2.07 6.76 20.52
CA PRO A 231 2.40 6.97 21.92
C PRO A 231 1.24 6.62 22.86
N SER A 232 1.54 5.85 23.93
CA SER A 232 0.52 5.34 24.86
C SER A 232 -0.34 6.45 25.48
N ALA A 233 0.26 7.60 25.78
CA ALA A 233 -0.42 8.76 26.38
C ALA A 233 -1.51 9.35 25.48
N ASN A 234 -1.41 9.19 24.16
CA ASN A 234 -2.33 9.79 23.19
C ASN A 234 -3.36 8.79 22.64
N ARG A 235 -3.27 7.51 23.02
CA ARG A 235 -4.16 6.45 22.51
C ARG A 235 -5.64 6.77 22.75
N GLY A 236 -5.98 7.29 23.93
CA GLY A 236 -7.35 7.65 24.29
C GLY A 236 -7.90 8.79 23.41
N LEU A 237 -7.16 9.91 23.34
CA LEU A 237 -7.54 11.08 22.53
C LEU A 237 -7.70 10.73 21.05
N PHE A 238 -6.75 9.97 20.50
CA PHE A 238 -6.81 9.55 19.10
C PHE A 238 -8.03 8.67 18.83
N LEU A 239 -8.32 7.74 19.75
CA LEU A 239 -9.47 6.84 19.63
C LEU A 239 -10.80 7.59 19.72
N GLU A 240 -10.90 8.58 20.61
CA GLU A 240 -12.07 9.46 20.71
C GLU A 240 -12.33 10.21 19.40
N ALA A 241 -11.29 10.80 18.80
CA ALA A 241 -11.39 11.47 17.50
C ALA A 241 -11.83 10.51 16.38
N VAL A 242 -11.32 9.27 16.39
CA VAL A 242 -11.74 8.22 15.46
C VAL A 242 -13.22 7.90 15.67
N ASP A 243 -13.64 7.62 16.90
CA ASP A 243 -15.01 7.21 17.22
C ASP A 243 -16.05 8.28 16.84
N LEU A 244 -15.73 9.56 17.03
CA LEU A 244 -16.56 10.70 16.60
C LEU A 244 -16.66 10.81 15.06
N SER A 245 -15.63 10.35 14.35
CA SER A 245 -15.54 10.45 12.89
C SER A 245 -16.13 9.25 12.15
N LEU A 246 -16.20 8.07 12.80
CA LEU A 246 -16.69 6.82 12.20
C LEU A 246 -18.02 6.94 11.43
N PRO A 247 -19.05 7.68 11.89
CA PRO A 247 -20.31 7.78 11.14
C PRO A 247 -20.18 8.52 9.81
N LYS A 248 -19.20 9.43 9.69
CA LYS A 248 -18.97 10.31 8.54
C LYS A 248 -17.99 9.72 7.52
N MET A 249 -17.29 8.65 7.86
CA MET A 249 -16.29 8.01 7.02
C MET A 249 -16.90 7.31 5.79
N SER A 250 -16.17 7.33 4.67
CA SER A 250 -16.48 6.51 3.50
C SER A 250 -16.18 5.04 3.76
N VAL A 251 -16.63 4.13 2.90
CA VAL A 251 -16.32 2.69 3.06
C VAL A 251 -14.81 2.43 3.03
N SER A 252 -14.07 3.16 2.19
CA SER A 252 -12.61 3.01 2.13
C SER A 252 -11.95 3.46 3.44
N ASP A 253 -12.41 4.58 4.00
CA ASP A 253 -11.88 5.12 5.25
C ASP A 253 -12.19 4.20 6.43
N LEU A 254 -13.39 3.61 6.45
CA LEU A 254 -13.81 2.64 7.46
C LEU A 254 -12.96 1.37 7.42
N ILE A 255 -12.67 0.84 6.23
CA ILE A 255 -11.83 -0.34 6.06
C ILE A 255 -10.40 -0.07 6.57
N ASN A 256 -9.81 1.05 6.16
CA ASN A 256 -8.47 1.45 6.57
C ASN A 256 -8.39 1.69 8.09
N THR A 257 -9.40 2.34 8.66
CA THR A 257 -9.51 2.62 10.10
C THR A 257 -9.69 1.33 10.89
N ALA A 258 -10.55 0.40 10.45
CA ALA A 258 -10.77 -0.87 11.12
C ALA A 258 -9.50 -1.72 11.17
N TRP A 259 -8.76 -1.80 10.05
CA TRP A 259 -7.46 -2.46 10.04
C TRP A 259 -6.47 -1.77 11.00
N ALA A 260 -6.39 -0.44 10.95
CA ALA A 260 -5.47 0.31 11.80
C ALA A 260 -5.76 0.14 13.30
N VAL A 261 -7.04 0.18 13.69
CA VAL A 261 -7.50 -0.05 15.06
C VAL A 261 -7.09 -1.44 15.55
N GLY A 262 -7.24 -2.48 14.72
CA GLY A 262 -6.83 -3.85 15.06
C GLY A 262 -5.31 -3.97 15.23
N VAL A 263 -4.53 -3.43 14.29
CA VAL A 263 -3.05 -3.45 14.35
C VAL A 263 -2.54 -2.70 15.58
N LEU A 264 -3.09 -1.52 15.85
CA LEU A 264 -2.73 -0.70 17.00
C LEU A 264 -3.34 -1.21 18.33
N ARG A 265 -4.17 -2.25 18.29
CA ARG A 265 -4.88 -2.85 19.44
C ARG A 265 -5.69 -1.82 20.23
N LEU A 266 -6.36 -0.92 19.52
CA LEU A 266 -7.26 0.08 20.11
C LEU A 266 -8.62 -0.56 20.42
N GLN A 267 -9.34 0.00 21.39
CA GLN A 267 -10.61 -0.54 21.89
C GLN A 267 -11.74 0.48 21.66
N PRO A 268 -12.22 0.64 20.41
CA PRO A 268 -13.24 1.65 20.07
C PRO A 268 -14.57 1.38 20.75
N VAL A 269 -15.45 2.38 20.81
CA VAL A 269 -16.81 2.20 21.32
C VAL A 269 -17.54 1.13 20.49
N PRO A 270 -17.92 -0.03 21.08
CA PRO A 270 -18.36 -1.19 20.29
C PRO A 270 -19.58 -0.91 19.40
N SER A 271 -20.54 -0.14 19.88
CA SER A 271 -21.80 0.10 19.15
C SER A 271 -21.62 0.97 17.91
N SER A 272 -20.82 2.03 17.99
CA SER A 272 -20.50 2.92 16.86
C SER A 272 -19.64 2.19 15.83
N PHE A 273 -18.59 1.54 16.30
CA PHE A 273 -17.66 0.78 15.47
C PHE A 273 -18.36 -0.33 14.70
N MET A 274 -19.15 -1.18 15.38
CA MET A 274 -19.85 -2.29 14.73
C MET A 274 -20.90 -1.81 13.71
N ARG A 275 -21.57 -0.68 13.96
CA ARG A 275 -22.50 -0.09 12.99
C ARG A 275 -21.79 0.34 11.71
N SER A 276 -20.69 1.07 11.82
CA SER A 276 -19.92 1.50 10.66
C SER A 276 -19.26 0.33 9.94
N PHE A 277 -18.75 -0.65 10.69
CA PHE A 277 -18.16 -1.85 10.11
C PHE A 277 -19.20 -2.68 9.32
N LYS A 278 -20.44 -2.79 9.84
CA LYS A 278 -21.57 -3.41 9.11
C LYS A 278 -21.86 -2.69 7.78
N LYS A 279 -21.79 -1.35 7.75
CA LYS A 279 -21.95 -0.57 6.51
C LYS A 279 -20.87 -0.93 5.47
N ALA A 280 -19.63 -1.13 5.88
CA ALA A 280 -18.56 -1.59 4.99
C ALA A 280 -18.82 -3.03 4.49
N SER A 281 -19.28 -3.93 5.37
CA SER A 281 -19.62 -5.32 5.01
C SER A 281 -20.74 -5.43 3.96
N GLN A 282 -21.62 -4.45 3.85
CA GLN A 282 -22.69 -4.42 2.84
C GLN A 282 -22.19 -4.12 1.42
N GLN A 283 -20.97 -3.59 1.26
CA GLN A 283 -20.41 -3.19 -0.03
C GLN A 283 -19.25 -4.08 -0.49
N VAL A 284 -19.10 -5.29 0.08
CA VAL A 284 -18.00 -6.21 -0.25
C VAL A 284 -17.90 -6.51 -1.75
N GLU A 285 -19.03 -6.56 -2.45
CA GLU A 285 -19.05 -6.86 -3.88
C GLU A 285 -18.38 -5.79 -4.74
N THR A 286 -18.43 -4.53 -4.32
CA THR A 286 -17.90 -3.39 -5.08
C THR A 286 -16.50 -2.97 -4.65
N LEU A 287 -15.92 -3.64 -3.64
CA LEU A 287 -14.58 -3.34 -3.17
C LEU A 287 -13.53 -3.62 -4.24
N THR A 288 -12.58 -2.69 -4.34
CA THR A 288 -11.35 -2.88 -5.12
C THR A 288 -10.47 -3.97 -4.51
N ILE A 289 -9.50 -4.48 -5.27
CA ILE A 289 -8.53 -5.50 -4.79
C ILE A 289 -7.85 -5.05 -3.50
N GLN A 290 -7.38 -3.80 -3.44
CA GLN A 290 -6.71 -3.28 -2.25
C GLN A 290 -7.63 -3.21 -1.05
N GLN A 291 -8.84 -2.67 -1.23
CA GLN A 291 -9.82 -2.57 -0.15
C GLN A 291 -10.23 -3.96 0.35
N LEU A 292 -10.40 -4.93 -0.55
CA LEU A 292 -10.70 -6.31 -0.18
C LEU A 292 -9.58 -6.92 0.69
N SER A 293 -8.31 -6.77 0.29
CA SER A 293 -7.17 -7.28 1.07
C SER A 293 -7.11 -6.66 2.47
N VAL A 294 -7.24 -5.33 2.57
CA VAL A 294 -7.20 -4.63 3.85
C VAL A 294 -8.38 -5.02 4.73
N PHE A 295 -9.56 -5.15 4.14
CA PHE A 295 -10.77 -5.50 4.88
C PHE A 295 -10.69 -6.92 5.47
N LEU A 296 -10.19 -7.90 4.72
CA LEU A 296 -9.92 -9.25 5.23
C LEU A 296 -8.98 -9.22 6.44
N LEU A 297 -7.87 -8.49 6.33
CA LEU A 297 -6.90 -8.34 7.42
C LEU A 297 -7.51 -7.64 8.64
N SER A 298 -8.46 -6.72 8.45
CA SER A 298 -9.12 -6.05 9.57
C SER A 298 -9.85 -7.04 10.49
N PHE A 299 -10.54 -8.04 9.95
CA PHE A 299 -11.21 -9.08 10.75
C PHE A 299 -10.20 -9.86 11.61
N MET A 300 -9.09 -10.27 11.00
CA MET A 300 -8.03 -11.01 11.67
C MET A 300 -7.44 -10.21 12.83
N HIS A 301 -7.07 -8.95 12.60
CA HIS A 301 -6.44 -8.11 13.62
C HIS A 301 -7.41 -7.68 14.73
N LEU A 302 -8.69 -7.51 14.41
CA LEU A 302 -9.73 -7.20 15.38
C LEU A 302 -10.23 -8.44 16.14
N SER A 303 -9.83 -9.65 15.70
CA SER A 303 -10.40 -10.92 16.20
C SER A 303 -11.93 -10.95 16.07
N LEU A 304 -12.46 -10.40 14.98
CA LEU A 304 -13.89 -10.34 14.68
C LEU A 304 -14.27 -11.34 13.60
N GLN A 305 -15.50 -11.85 13.69
CA GLN A 305 -16.06 -12.79 12.74
C GLN A 305 -17.01 -12.06 11.76
N PRO A 306 -16.88 -12.25 10.43
CA PRO A 306 -17.72 -11.54 9.45
C PRO A 306 -19.20 -11.95 9.47
N GLY A 307 -19.54 -13.04 10.14
CA GLY A 307 -20.82 -13.74 9.94
C GLY A 307 -20.82 -14.53 8.62
N GLU A 308 -21.70 -15.52 8.51
CA GLU A 308 -21.68 -16.51 7.42
C GLU A 308 -21.81 -15.87 6.02
N ALA A 309 -22.80 -14.99 5.82
CA ALA A 309 -23.07 -14.38 4.51
C ALA A 309 -21.90 -13.51 4.00
N VAL A 310 -21.29 -12.72 4.88
CA VAL A 310 -20.16 -11.85 4.53
C VAL A 310 -18.90 -12.70 4.30
N SER A 311 -18.67 -13.72 5.14
CA SER A 311 -17.54 -14.65 4.97
C SER A 311 -17.58 -15.35 3.62
N SER A 312 -18.74 -15.90 3.25
CA SER A 312 -18.97 -16.54 1.96
C SER A 312 -18.75 -15.58 0.78
N THR A 313 -19.21 -14.33 0.91
CA THR A 313 -19.02 -13.29 -0.11
C THR A 313 -17.55 -12.89 -0.26
N LEU A 314 -16.84 -12.71 0.85
CA LEU A 314 -15.41 -12.38 0.88
C LEU A 314 -14.58 -13.48 0.21
N VAL A 315 -14.77 -14.73 0.62
CA VAL A 315 -14.06 -15.89 0.06
C VAL A 315 -14.31 -16.00 -1.45
N ARG A 316 -15.58 -15.89 -1.89
CA ARG A 316 -15.94 -15.91 -3.30
C ARG A 316 -15.25 -14.80 -4.09
N ARG A 317 -15.20 -13.57 -3.56
CA ARG A 317 -14.52 -12.43 -4.21
C ARG A 317 -13.01 -12.66 -4.31
N VAL A 318 -12.37 -13.15 -3.25
CA VAL A 318 -10.92 -13.48 -3.26
C VAL A 318 -10.62 -14.56 -4.32
N HIS A 319 -11.42 -15.62 -4.37
CA HIS A 319 -11.26 -16.68 -5.37
C HIS A 319 -11.48 -16.20 -6.81
N ALA A 320 -12.50 -15.37 -7.04
CA ALA A 320 -12.76 -14.79 -8.35
C ALA A 320 -11.60 -13.91 -8.85
N MET A 321 -10.95 -13.17 -7.95
CA MET A 321 -9.87 -12.23 -8.28
C MET A 321 -8.46 -12.81 -8.09
N ARG A 322 -8.32 -14.13 -7.85
CA ARG A 322 -7.04 -14.77 -7.52
C ARG A 322 -5.91 -14.52 -8.53
N GLU A 323 -6.26 -14.40 -9.81
CA GLU A 323 -5.30 -14.14 -10.88
C GLU A 323 -4.83 -12.67 -10.91
N GLU A 324 -5.64 -11.74 -10.42
CA GLU A 324 -5.31 -10.31 -10.35
C GLU A 324 -4.56 -9.94 -9.06
N LEU A 325 -4.80 -10.71 -7.99
CA LEU A 325 -4.12 -10.54 -6.71
C LEU A 325 -2.61 -10.80 -6.85
N SER A 326 -1.82 -9.96 -6.16
CA SER A 326 -0.39 -10.22 -5.99
C SER A 326 -0.17 -11.39 -5.03
N SER A 327 1.01 -12.01 -5.09
CA SER A 327 1.39 -13.11 -4.19
C SER A 327 1.21 -12.77 -2.71
N GLN A 328 1.60 -11.55 -2.29
CA GLN A 328 1.44 -11.10 -0.91
C GLN A 328 -0.03 -11.01 -0.52
N GLN A 329 -0.87 -10.42 -1.38
CA GLN A 329 -2.30 -10.30 -1.10
C GLN A 329 -3.00 -11.67 -1.05
N LEU A 330 -2.50 -12.67 -1.78
CA LEU A 330 -2.97 -14.05 -1.68
C LEU A 330 -2.56 -14.71 -0.36
N PHE A 331 -1.30 -14.56 0.09
CA PHE A 331 -0.87 -15.03 1.42
C PHE A 331 -1.75 -14.45 2.53
N ASP A 332 -1.88 -13.12 2.54
CA ASP A 332 -2.64 -12.38 3.55
C ASP A 332 -4.14 -12.74 3.51
N GLY A 333 -4.69 -12.91 2.31
CA GLY A 333 -6.07 -13.34 2.13
C GLY A 333 -6.33 -14.75 2.66
N ILE A 334 -5.45 -15.71 2.36
CA ILE A 334 -5.57 -17.09 2.86
C ILE A 334 -5.40 -17.13 4.38
N GLU A 335 -4.48 -16.35 4.94
CA GLU A 335 -4.34 -16.24 6.39
C GLU A 335 -5.59 -15.67 7.04
N ALA A 336 -6.14 -14.56 6.53
CA ALA A 336 -7.35 -13.97 7.07
C ALA A 336 -8.53 -14.95 7.03
N ILE A 337 -8.74 -15.62 5.88
CA ILE A 337 -9.79 -16.61 5.71
C ILE A 337 -9.63 -17.78 6.69
N SER A 338 -8.40 -18.18 7.02
CA SER A 338 -8.15 -19.27 7.98
C SER A 338 -8.57 -18.97 9.43
N THR A 339 -8.87 -17.71 9.73
CA THR A 339 -9.36 -17.26 11.05
C THR A 339 -10.88 -17.18 11.14
N PHE A 340 -11.58 -17.38 10.03
CA PHE A 340 -13.05 -17.37 10.01
C PHE A 340 -13.60 -18.67 10.60
N ASP A 341 -14.64 -18.56 11.42
CA ASP A 341 -15.29 -19.72 12.04
C ASP A 341 -15.90 -20.68 10.99
N HIS A 342 -16.36 -20.11 9.88
CA HIS A 342 -16.97 -20.87 8.79
C HIS A 342 -15.88 -21.24 7.79
N CYS A 343 -15.45 -22.51 7.83
CA CYS A 343 -14.48 -23.02 6.89
C CYS A 343 -15.08 -23.01 5.47
N PRO A 344 -14.49 -22.28 4.52
CA PRO A 344 -14.98 -22.23 3.15
C PRO A 344 -14.83 -23.59 2.44
N PRO A 345 -15.50 -23.77 1.28
CA PRO A 345 -15.38 -25.01 0.53
C PRO A 345 -13.92 -25.37 0.26
N THR A 346 -13.53 -26.59 0.61
CA THR A 346 -12.14 -27.08 0.53
C THR A 346 -11.52 -26.87 -0.86
N LYS A 347 -12.32 -27.06 -1.92
CA LYS A 347 -11.91 -26.83 -3.32
C LYS A 347 -11.48 -25.38 -3.55
N THR A 348 -12.22 -24.40 -3.01
CA THR A 348 -11.92 -22.98 -3.16
C THR A 348 -10.56 -22.63 -2.55
N ILE A 349 -10.25 -23.20 -1.38
CA ILE A 349 -8.94 -22.98 -0.75
C ILE A 349 -7.81 -23.65 -1.53
N TYR A 350 -8.03 -24.85 -2.07
CA TYR A 350 -7.04 -25.50 -2.91
C TYR A 350 -6.73 -24.71 -4.18
N ASP A 351 -7.74 -24.15 -4.84
CA ASP A 351 -7.55 -23.29 -6.01
C ASP A 351 -6.71 -22.05 -5.64
N LEU A 352 -6.99 -21.42 -4.48
CA LEU A 352 -6.21 -20.27 -3.98
C LEU A 352 -4.74 -20.65 -3.69
N CYS A 353 -4.53 -21.77 -2.99
CA CYS A 353 -3.19 -22.27 -2.70
C CYS A 353 -2.43 -22.62 -3.99
N GLN A 354 -3.09 -23.22 -4.98
CA GLN A 354 -2.48 -23.56 -6.25
C GLN A 354 -2.06 -22.31 -7.04
N THR A 355 -2.97 -21.34 -7.23
CA THR A 355 -2.64 -20.07 -7.90
C THR A 355 -1.50 -19.34 -7.18
N LEU A 356 -1.45 -19.37 -5.84
CA LEU A 356 -0.35 -18.80 -5.08
C LEU A 356 0.98 -19.49 -5.39
N ILE A 357 1.02 -20.83 -5.33
CA ILE A 357 2.20 -21.64 -5.63
C ILE A 357 2.74 -21.34 -7.03
N ASP A 358 1.84 -21.28 -8.02
CA ASP A 358 2.17 -21.03 -9.42
C ASP A 358 2.77 -19.61 -9.60
N LYS A 359 2.30 -18.62 -8.84
CA LYS A 359 2.80 -17.23 -8.89
C LYS A 359 4.13 -17.06 -8.16
N THR A 360 4.33 -17.68 -7.00
CA THR A 360 5.50 -17.39 -6.15
C THR A 360 6.71 -18.26 -6.46
N GLY A 361 6.51 -19.52 -6.87
CA GLY A 361 7.58 -20.51 -6.79
C GLY A 361 8.12 -20.60 -5.34
N PRO A 362 9.43 -20.70 -5.12
CA PRO A 362 10.01 -20.71 -3.77
C PRO A 362 9.79 -19.41 -3.00
N CYS A 363 9.08 -19.48 -1.86
CA CYS A 363 8.79 -18.34 -0.99
C CYS A 363 9.71 -18.28 0.25
N ALA A 364 9.70 -17.14 0.95
CA ALA A 364 10.49 -16.94 2.17
C ALA A 364 9.96 -17.80 3.33
N SER A 365 10.81 -18.07 4.33
CA SER A 365 10.44 -18.92 5.49
C SER A 365 9.20 -18.40 6.23
N ARG A 366 9.05 -17.07 6.34
CA ARG A 366 7.88 -16.44 6.97
C ARG A 366 6.59 -16.70 6.21
N GLU A 367 6.58 -16.46 4.91
CA GLU A 367 5.43 -16.66 4.02
C GLU A 367 5.03 -18.14 3.98
N PHE A 368 6.02 -19.04 3.94
CA PHE A 368 5.76 -20.47 4.01
C PHE A 368 5.12 -20.89 5.34
N VAL A 369 5.65 -20.42 6.47
CA VAL A 369 5.11 -20.73 7.80
C VAL A 369 3.68 -20.20 7.96
N GLN A 370 3.41 -19.00 7.43
CA GLN A 370 2.08 -18.41 7.37
C GLN A 370 1.12 -19.33 6.62
N LEU A 371 1.46 -19.72 5.38
CA LEU A 371 0.63 -20.61 4.56
C LEU A 371 0.41 -21.98 5.23
N ALA A 372 1.46 -22.59 5.78
CA ALA A 372 1.39 -23.87 6.48
C ALA A 372 0.42 -23.81 7.68
N ARG A 373 0.51 -22.73 8.48
CA ARG A 373 -0.40 -22.50 9.61
C ARG A 373 -1.84 -22.31 9.14
N SER A 374 -2.07 -21.49 8.12
CA SER A 374 -3.40 -21.24 7.58
C SER A 374 -4.08 -22.51 7.09
N MET A 375 -3.37 -23.34 6.33
CA MET A 375 -3.89 -24.63 5.87
C MET A 375 -4.21 -25.57 7.04
N ALA A 376 -3.34 -25.62 8.05
CA ALA A 376 -3.54 -26.46 9.23
C ALA A 376 -4.71 -25.96 10.09
N ASN A 377 -4.90 -24.65 10.25
CA ASN A 377 -6.06 -24.08 10.96
C ASN A 377 -7.38 -24.53 10.32
N MET A 378 -7.44 -24.50 8.99
CA MET A 378 -8.60 -24.95 8.21
C MET A 378 -8.75 -26.48 8.11
N SER A 379 -7.84 -27.26 8.72
CA SER A 379 -7.85 -28.72 8.73
C SER A 379 -7.94 -29.34 7.33
N LEU A 380 -7.17 -28.79 6.38
CA LEU A 380 -7.17 -29.20 4.97
C LEU A 380 -6.39 -30.52 4.77
N ALA A 381 -6.99 -31.64 5.18
CA ALA A 381 -6.45 -32.97 4.92
C ALA A 381 -7.49 -33.82 4.17
N PRO A 382 -7.10 -34.56 3.10
CA PRO A 382 -5.76 -34.66 2.51
C PRO A 382 -5.46 -33.50 1.52
N LEU A 383 -4.21 -33.05 1.49
CA LEU A 383 -3.74 -32.04 0.52
C LEU A 383 -3.60 -32.62 -0.89
N PRO A 384 -3.95 -31.86 -1.95
CA PRO A 384 -3.62 -32.21 -3.33
C PRO A 384 -2.13 -32.43 -3.53
N GLU A 385 -1.75 -33.28 -4.49
CA GLU A 385 -0.36 -33.69 -4.72
C GLU A 385 0.58 -32.50 -4.95
N ALA A 386 0.18 -31.53 -5.76
CA ALA A 386 0.96 -30.32 -6.04
C ALA A 386 1.22 -29.48 -4.77
N VAL A 387 0.18 -29.24 -3.96
CA VAL A 387 0.29 -28.47 -2.70
C VAL A 387 1.13 -29.23 -1.67
N ARG A 388 0.96 -30.56 -1.59
CA ARG A 388 1.76 -31.43 -0.71
C ARG A 388 3.23 -31.44 -1.12
N GLY A 389 3.52 -31.58 -2.42
CA GLY A 389 4.88 -31.54 -2.96
C GLY A 389 5.54 -30.19 -2.71
N TYR A 390 4.79 -29.09 -2.87
CA TYR A 390 5.23 -27.76 -2.51
C TYR A 390 5.57 -27.64 -1.02
N PHE A 391 4.71 -28.14 -0.13
CA PHE A 391 4.94 -28.12 1.32
C PHE A 391 6.26 -28.82 1.70
N VAL A 392 6.49 -30.03 1.18
CA VAL A 392 7.72 -30.80 1.43
C VAL A 392 8.94 -30.04 0.89
N ARG A 393 8.87 -29.55 -0.35
CA ARG A 393 9.94 -28.79 -0.99
C ARG A 393 10.30 -27.52 -0.20
N MET A 394 9.29 -26.74 0.21
CA MET A 394 9.50 -25.50 0.93
C MET A 394 10.00 -25.70 2.35
N THR A 395 9.58 -26.78 3.02
CA THR A 395 10.16 -27.21 4.29
C THR A 395 11.66 -27.42 4.11
N LYS A 396 12.06 -28.26 3.15
CA LYS A 396 13.48 -28.54 2.86
C LYS A 396 14.29 -27.28 2.55
N LEU A 397 13.77 -26.40 1.70
CA LEU A 397 14.48 -25.18 1.28
C LEU A 397 14.67 -24.16 2.42
N ASN A 398 13.76 -24.11 3.40
CA ASN A 398 13.80 -23.14 4.49
C ASN A 398 14.32 -23.70 5.82
N LEU A 399 14.68 -25.00 5.91
CA LEU A 399 15.15 -25.65 7.14
C LEU A 399 16.19 -24.83 7.91
N CYS A 400 17.25 -24.38 7.24
CA CYS A 400 18.32 -23.61 7.88
C CYS A 400 17.91 -22.19 8.29
N ARG A 401 16.78 -21.69 7.80
CA ARG A 401 16.26 -20.34 8.05
C ARG A 401 15.17 -20.30 9.11
N PHE A 402 14.68 -21.44 9.56
CA PHE A 402 13.65 -21.48 10.60
C PHE A 402 14.26 -21.13 11.96
N ASN A 403 13.58 -20.23 12.67
CA ASN A 403 13.71 -20.15 14.12
C ASN A 403 12.88 -21.25 14.80
N GLN A 404 13.02 -21.35 16.12
CA GLN A 404 12.37 -22.37 16.93
C GLN A 404 10.83 -22.39 16.74
N ASP A 405 10.19 -21.24 16.82
CA ASP A 405 8.72 -21.11 16.72
C ASP A 405 8.21 -21.46 15.30
N GLN A 406 8.98 -21.09 14.26
CA GLN A 406 8.69 -21.43 12.88
C GLN A 406 8.80 -22.94 12.64
N ALA A 407 9.88 -23.57 13.10
CA ALA A 407 10.07 -25.01 12.97
C ALA A 407 8.95 -25.81 13.67
N ASN A 408 8.59 -25.40 14.89
CA ASN A 408 7.49 -25.99 15.64
C ASN A 408 6.13 -25.81 14.93
N THR A 409 5.88 -24.64 14.36
CA THR A 409 4.65 -24.39 13.57
C THR A 409 4.58 -25.31 12.36
N VAL A 410 5.68 -25.46 11.60
CA VAL A 410 5.72 -26.32 10.41
C VAL A 410 5.56 -27.79 10.79
N LYS A 411 6.17 -28.24 11.88
CA LYS A 411 6.01 -29.61 12.40
C LYS A 411 4.56 -29.90 12.77
N TRP A 412 3.93 -29.01 13.53
CA TRP A 412 2.52 -29.11 13.89
C TRP A 412 1.62 -29.13 12.64
N ALA A 413 1.87 -28.24 11.68
CA ALA A 413 1.12 -28.18 10.43
C ALA A 413 1.27 -29.47 9.61
N ALA A 414 2.49 -30.01 9.49
CA ALA A 414 2.75 -31.26 8.76
C ALA A 414 1.98 -32.44 9.35
N ALA A 415 1.93 -32.54 10.69
CA ALA A 415 1.15 -33.57 11.38
C ALA A 415 -0.36 -33.40 11.13
N LYS A 416 -0.89 -32.18 11.30
CA LYS A 416 -2.33 -31.90 11.14
C LYS A 416 -2.80 -32.08 9.69
N LEU A 417 -1.94 -31.78 8.71
CA LEU A 417 -2.21 -31.93 7.29
C LEU A 417 -1.88 -33.34 6.74
N GLN A 418 -1.41 -34.25 7.60
CA GLN A 418 -1.01 -35.62 7.25
C GLN A 418 0.06 -35.67 6.14
N VAL A 419 0.98 -34.70 6.14
CA VAL A 419 2.09 -34.62 5.18
C VAL A 419 3.28 -35.41 5.69
N LYS A 420 3.64 -36.50 4.99
CA LYS A 420 4.85 -37.26 5.29
C LYS A 420 6.09 -36.51 4.78
N LEU A 421 6.92 -36.04 5.71
CA LEU A 421 8.22 -35.47 5.42
C LEU A 421 9.28 -36.59 5.28
N PRO A 422 10.28 -36.46 4.41
CA PRO A 422 11.43 -37.37 4.39
C PRO A 422 12.12 -37.42 5.75
N GLU A 423 12.58 -38.59 6.19
CA GLU A 423 13.14 -38.79 7.54
C GLU A 423 14.28 -37.80 7.87
N SER A 424 15.18 -37.56 6.92
CA SER A 424 16.26 -36.59 7.06
C SER A 424 15.76 -35.15 7.28
N THR A 425 14.65 -34.78 6.60
CA THR A 425 14.02 -33.47 6.75
C THR A 425 13.28 -33.37 8.08
N ALA A 426 12.61 -34.43 8.51
CA ALA A 426 11.91 -34.48 9.79
C ALA A 426 12.87 -34.39 10.98
N GLY A 427 14.02 -35.08 10.93
CA GLY A 427 15.07 -35.00 11.94
C GLY A 427 15.64 -33.59 12.09
N GLN A 428 16.02 -32.96 10.97
CA GLN A 428 16.54 -31.59 10.96
C GLN A 428 15.51 -30.55 11.42
N LEU A 429 14.23 -30.76 11.09
CA LEU A 429 13.15 -29.90 11.57
C LEU A 429 12.95 -30.03 13.08
N GLN A 430 13.12 -31.25 13.62
CA GLN A 430 13.05 -31.51 15.06
C GLN A 430 14.21 -30.84 15.82
N GLU A 431 15.43 -30.91 15.29
CA GLU A 431 16.58 -30.19 15.83
C GLU A 431 16.37 -28.67 15.81
N ALA A 432 15.85 -28.12 14.71
CA ALA A 432 15.54 -26.70 14.60
C ALA A 432 14.51 -26.23 15.64
N GLY A 433 13.51 -27.07 15.96
CA GLY A 433 12.53 -26.81 17.02
C GLY A 433 13.06 -26.97 18.45
N ALA A 434 14.19 -27.64 18.63
CA ALA A 434 14.87 -27.84 19.91
C ALA A 434 15.92 -26.77 20.22
N ARG A 435 16.29 -25.91 19.26
CA ARG A 435 17.25 -24.82 19.48
C ARG A 435 16.70 -23.86 20.55
N PRO A 436 17.42 -23.59 21.66
CA PRO A 436 16.95 -22.66 22.68
C PRO A 436 16.76 -21.27 22.08
N ARG A 437 15.70 -20.57 22.51
CA ARG A 437 15.53 -19.14 22.22
C ARG A 437 16.80 -18.41 22.62
N LEU A 438 17.58 -17.94 21.64
CA LEU A 438 18.57 -16.89 21.89
C LEU A 438 17.77 -15.72 22.45
N LYS A 439 17.92 -15.44 23.75
CA LYS A 439 17.39 -14.24 24.38
C LYS A 439 17.98 -13.07 23.61
N ALA A 440 17.13 -12.35 22.88
CA ALA A 440 17.45 -11.08 22.26
C ALA A 440 17.42 -9.97 23.32
#